data_AF-A0A5F2C9R2-F1
#
_entry.id   AF-A0A5F2C9R2-F1
#
_cell.length_a   1.000
_cell.length_b   1.000
_cell.length_c   1.000
_cell.angle_alpha   90.00
_cell.angle_beta   90.00
_cell.angle_gamma   90.00
#
_symmetry.space_group_name_H-M   'P 1'
#
loop_
_entity.id
_entity.type
_entity.pdbx_description
1 polymer ?
#
loop_
_entity_poly.entity_id
_entity_poly.type
_entity_poly.pdbx_seq_one_letter_code
_entity_poly.pdbx_strand_id
1 'polypeptide(L)'
;MIHLYVVWFQDDLLPEDDQDYEWVACMLIDADSKEKALQWGDHLSRGYIKNTNLIILKSYLDEYINNEENNQLPLIKYGKSYTDDHIGW
;
A
#
# COMPACT_ATOMS: atom_id res chain seq x y z
N MET A 1 6.24 15.16 -4.36
CA MET A 1 6.60 14.31 -5.51
C MET A 1 5.79 13.03 -5.39
N ILE A 2 5.26 12.52 -6.51
CA ILE A 2 4.42 11.32 -6.48
C ILE A 2 5.30 10.07 -6.58
N HIS A 3 5.05 9.12 -5.69
CA HIS A 3 5.73 7.84 -5.63
C HIS A 3 4.70 6.70 -5.62
N LEU A 4 4.90 5.66 -6.43
CA LEU A 4 4.07 4.46 -6.37
C LEU A 4 4.58 3.57 -5.25
N TYR A 5 3.76 3.37 -4.22
CA TYR A 5 4.05 2.45 -3.14
C TYR A 5 3.30 1.14 -3.38
N VAL A 6 4.01 0.03 -3.21
CA VAL A 6 3.52 -1.33 -3.40
C VAL A 6 3.76 -2.11 -2.11
N VAL A 7 2.74 -2.79 -1.61
CA VAL A 7 2.83 -3.67 -0.45
C VAL A 7 2.16 -5.01 -0.75
N TRP A 8 2.82 -6.08 -0.33
CA TRP A 8 2.30 -7.44 -0.40
C TRP A 8 1.87 -7.90 0.99
N PHE A 9 0.65 -8.39 1.08
CA PHE A 9 0.08 -8.98 2.27
C PHE A 9 -0.09 -10.49 2.09
N GLN A 10 -0.15 -11.19 3.21
CA GLN A 10 -0.50 -12.61 3.29
C GLN A 10 -1.55 -12.82 4.39
N ASP A 11 -2.59 -13.62 4.12
CA ASP A 11 -3.53 -14.11 5.14
C ASP A 11 -3.23 -15.57 5.48
N ASP A 12 -2.72 -15.83 6.68
CA ASP A 12 -2.35 -17.20 7.10
C ASP A 12 -3.55 -18.09 7.45
N LEU A 13 -4.77 -17.54 7.44
CA LEU A 13 -6.00 -18.28 7.65
C LEU A 13 -6.59 -18.83 6.35
N LEU A 14 -6.08 -18.43 5.19
CA LEU A 14 -6.50 -18.94 3.89
C LEU A 14 -5.58 -20.09 3.42
N PRO A 15 -6.11 -21.04 2.63
CA PRO A 15 -5.29 -22.04 1.95
C PRO A 15 -4.26 -21.40 1.00
N GLU A 16 -3.06 -21.99 0.85
CA GLU A 16 -2.02 -21.48 -0.06
C GLU A 16 -2.45 -21.42 -1.54
N ASP A 17 -3.46 -22.20 -1.92
CA ASP A 17 -4.04 -22.21 -3.26
C ASP A 17 -5.20 -21.21 -3.44
N ASP A 18 -5.55 -20.46 -2.38
CA ASP A 18 -6.51 -19.37 -2.45
C ASP A 18 -5.86 -18.13 -3.11
N GLN A 19 -6.61 -17.48 -4.01
CA GLN A 19 -6.15 -16.27 -4.69
C GLN A 19 -5.95 -15.08 -3.72
N ASP A 20 -6.64 -15.11 -2.58
CA ASP A 20 -6.57 -14.05 -1.56
C ASP A 20 -5.55 -14.39 -0.46
N TYR A 21 -4.88 -15.55 -0.54
CA TYR A 21 -3.80 -15.94 0.38
C TYR A 21 -2.64 -14.95 0.36
N GLU A 22 -2.24 -14.50 -0.84
CA GLU A 22 -1.28 -13.43 -1.04
C GLU A 22 -1.86 -12.40 -2.00
N TRP A 23 -1.85 -11.14 -1.60
CA TRP A 23 -2.38 -10.08 -2.44
C TRP A 23 -1.57 -8.79 -2.32
N VAL A 24 -1.68 -7.94 -3.34
CA VAL A 24 -0.92 -6.71 -3.48
C VAL A 24 -1.83 -5.50 -3.42
N ALA A 25 -1.40 -4.49 -2.66
CA ALA A 25 -2.03 -3.19 -2.64
C ALA A 25 -1.08 -2.12 -3.18
N CYS A 26 -1.62 -1.22 -3.99
CA CYS A 26 -0.87 -0.14 -4.64
C CYS A 26 -1.51 1.20 -4.31
N MET A 27 -0.70 2.20 -3.98
CA MET A 27 -1.16 3.57 -3.78
C MET A 27 -0.11 4.59 -4.20
N LEU A 28 -0.57 5.80 -4.54
CA LEU A 28 0.30 6.93 -4.84
C LEU A 28 0.53 7.73 -3.57
N ILE A 29 1.80 8.02 -3.25
CA ILE A 29 2.16 8.83 -2.10
C ILE A 29 2.82 10.13 -2.58
N ASP A 30 2.20 11.26 -2.26
CA ASP A 30 2.81 12.59 -2.40
C ASP A 30 3.69 12.91 -1.19
N ALA A 31 5.00 12.89 -1.39
CA ALA A 31 6.01 13.19 -0.38
C ALA A 31 7.21 13.95 -0.95
N ASP A 32 8.02 14.56 -0.08
CA ASP A 32 9.21 15.32 -0.49
C ASP A 32 10.39 14.42 -0.90
N SER A 33 10.35 13.13 -0.56
CA SER A 33 11.42 12.18 -0.89
C SER A 33 10.91 10.74 -0.94
N LYS A 34 11.68 9.86 -1.59
CA LYS A 34 11.41 8.41 -1.64
C LYS A 34 11.39 7.80 -0.24
N GLU A 35 12.33 8.20 0.62
CA GLU A 35 12.41 7.69 2.00
C GLU A 35 11.15 8.02 2.79
N LYS A 36 10.66 9.26 2.68
CA LYS A 36 9.40 9.67 3.34
C LYS A 36 8.19 8.93 2.79
N ALA A 37 8.12 8.74 1.46
CA ALA A 37 7.04 7.99 0.85
C ALA A 37 6.99 6.55 1.34
N LEU A 38 8.13 5.84 1.33
CA LEU A 38 8.22 4.46 1.82
C LEU A 38 7.86 4.37 3.30
N GLN A 39 8.46 5.22 4.15
CA GLN A 39 8.17 5.25 5.58
C GLN A 39 6.68 5.47 5.87
N TRP A 40 6.02 6.33 5.08
CA TRP A 40 4.61 6.62 5.25
C TRP A 40 3.72 5.48 4.76
N GLY A 41 4.03 4.90 3.60
CA GLY A 41 3.33 3.71 3.10
C GLY A 41 3.41 2.56 4.11
N ASP A 42 4.61 2.27 4.62
CA ASP A 42 4.80 1.25 5.65
C ASP A 42 4.04 1.58 6.94
N HIS A 43 3.96 2.85 7.32
CA HIS A 43 3.18 3.28 8.49
C HIS A 43 1.69 2.98 8.31
N LEU A 44 1.13 3.29 7.14
CA LEU A 44 -0.26 3.01 6.80
C LEU A 44 -0.53 1.51 6.73
N SER A 45 0.30 0.73 6.03
CA SER A 45 0.16 -0.72 5.94
C SER A 45 0.25 -1.39 7.32
N ARG A 46 1.19 -0.96 8.17
CA ARG A 46 1.26 -1.43 9.57
C ARG A 46 0.05 -1.01 10.40
N GLY A 47 -0.58 0.11 10.06
CA GLY A 47 -1.83 0.56 10.67
C GLY A 47 -2.99 -0.38 10.34
N TYR A 48 -3.12 -0.73 9.06
CA TYR A 48 -4.15 -1.63 8.56
C TYR A 48 -4.07 -3.01 9.20
N ILE A 49 -2.89 -3.65 9.19
CA ILE A 49 -2.75 -5.02 9.69
C ILE A 49 -2.96 -5.18 11.21
N LYS A 50 -2.98 -4.09 11.99
CA LYS A 50 -3.18 -4.18 13.45
C LYS A 50 -4.54 -4.76 13.83
N ASN A 51 -5.53 -4.64 12.96
CA ASN A 51 -6.90 -5.09 13.21
C ASN A 51 -7.33 -6.20 12.24
N THR A 52 -6.37 -6.83 11.54
CA THR A 52 -6.62 -7.94 10.61
C THR A 52 -5.72 -9.12 10.95
N ASN A 53 -5.86 -10.24 10.22
CA ASN A 53 -4.97 -11.39 10.33
C ASN A 53 -3.82 -11.34 9.30
N LEU A 54 -3.65 -10.20 8.64
CA LEU A 54 -2.69 -10.07 7.54
C LEU A 54 -1.27 -9.87 8.05
N ILE A 55 -0.30 -10.42 7.31
CA ILE A 55 1.13 -10.22 7.51
C ILE A 55 1.67 -9.43 6.32
N ILE A 56 2.56 -8.47 6.56
CA ILE A 56 3.29 -7.78 5.49
C ILE A 56 4.48 -8.66 5.06
N LEU A 57 4.47 -9.11 3.81
CA LEU A 57 5.57 -9.86 3.21
C LEU A 57 6.73 -8.94 2.81
N LYS A 58 6.40 -7.88 2.09
CA LYS A 58 7.35 -6.87 1.59
C LYS A 58 6.63 -5.60 1.18
N SER A 59 7.35 -4.50 1.24
CA SER A 59 6.95 -3.22 0.68
C SER A 59 8.12 -2.58 -0.06
N TYR A 60 7.81 -1.80 -1.09
CA TYR A 60 8.81 -1.04 -1.84
C TYR A 60 8.15 0.10 -2.61
N LEU A 61 9.00 0.99 -3.14
CA LEU A 61 8.56 1.98 -4.12
C LEU A 61 8.89 1.48 -5.52
N ASP A 62 7.91 1.57 -6.40
CA ASP A 62 8.06 1.28 -7.82
C ASP A 62 8.08 2.58 -8.64
N GLU A 63 8.39 2.49 -9.93
CA GLU A 63 8.37 3.62 -10.84
C GLU A 63 6.93 4.09 -11.07
N TYR A 64 6.64 5.33 -10.67
CA TYR A 64 5.38 5.96 -11.04
C TYR A 64 5.43 6.40 -12.50
N ILE A 65 4.59 5.77 -13.32
CA ILE A 65 4.35 6.15 -14.71
C ILE A 65 2.97 6.81 -14.77
N ASN A 66 2.90 8.06 -15.24
CA ASN A 66 1.61 8.74 -15.41
C ASN A 66 0.84 8.12 -16.59
N ASN A 67 -0.04 7.17 -16.29
CA ASN A 67 -0.93 6.48 -17.22
C ASN A 67 -2.35 6.38 -16.61
N GLU A 68 -3.34 5.98 -17.41
CA GLU A 68 -4.73 5.89 -16.95
C GLU A 68 -4.92 4.91 -15.78
N GLU A 69 -4.15 3.81 -15.74
CA GLU A 69 -4.21 2.81 -14.67
C GLU A 69 -3.75 3.38 -13.32
N ASN A 70 -2.60 4.06 -13.29
CA ASN A 70 -2.08 4.67 -12.07
C ASN A 70 -2.91 5.86 -11.61
N ASN A 71 -3.63 6.52 -12.51
CA ASN A 71 -4.52 7.63 -12.17
C ASN A 71 -5.79 7.18 -11.42
N GLN A 72 -6.09 5.87 -11.39
CA GLN A 72 -7.16 5.29 -10.59
C GLN A 72 -6.71 4.91 -9.18
N LEU A 73 -5.39 4.86 -8.94
CA LEU A 73 -4.86 4.54 -7.63
C LEU A 73 -5.12 5.68 -6.63
N PRO A 74 -5.35 5.35 -5.35
CA PRO A 74 -5.58 6.36 -4.33
C PRO A 74 -4.35 7.22 -4.11
N LEU A 75 -4.56 8.54 -4.04
CA LEU A 75 -3.52 9.53 -3.83
C LEU A 75 -3.49 10.00 -2.37
N ILE A 76 -2.43 9.60 -1.68
CA ILE A 76 -2.20 9.80 -0.26
C ILE A 76 -1.12 10.86 -0.06
N LYS A 77 -1.36 11.84 0.79
CA LYS A 77 -0.36 12.85 1.17
C LYS A 77 0.39 12.41 2.42
N TYR A 78 1.70 12.59 2.41
CA TYR A 78 2.53 12.33 3.59
C TYR A 78 1.99 13.04 4.84
N GLY A 79 1.87 12.30 5.94
CA GLY A 79 1.45 12.84 7.25
C GLY A 79 -0.03 13.18 7.36
N LYS A 80 -0.86 12.83 6.38
CA LYS A 80 -2.33 12.97 6.46
C LYS A 80 -2.96 11.61 6.75
N SER A 81 -3.92 11.58 7.67
CA SER A 81 -4.71 10.39 7.96
C SER A 81 -5.74 10.14 6.87
N TYR A 82 -5.95 8.86 6.56
CA TYR A 82 -6.93 8.38 5.58
C TYR A 82 -7.64 7.17 6.16
N THR A 83 -8.87 6.92 5.70
CA THR A 83 -9.63 5.71 6.05
C THR A 83 -9.20 4.55 5.16
N ASP A 84 -9.40 3.32 5.63
CA ASP A 84 -9.10 2.10 4.87
C ASP A 84 -9.84 2.09 3.53
N ASP A 85 -11.13 2.45 3.51
CA ASP A 85 -11.93 2.60 2.28
C ASP A 85 -11.34 3.60 1.27
N HIS A 86 -10.65 4.64 1.74
CA HIS A 86 -10.03 5.62 0.85
C HIS A 86 -8.72 5.09 0.26
N ILE A 87 -7.97 4.32 1.04
CA ILE A 87 -6.72 3.71 0.58
C ILE A 87 -7.01 2.46 -0.28
N GLY A 88 -8.22 1.92 -0.23
CA GLY A 88 -8.62 0.76 -1.02
C GLY A 88 -7.98 -0.54 -0.54
N TRP A 89 -7.90 -0.69 0.79
CA TRP A 89 -7.51 -1.96 1.42
C TRP A 89 -8.57 -3.05 1.31
#